data_AF-A0A951ZN46-F1
#
_entry.id   AF-A0A951ZN46-F1
#
_cell.length_a   1.000
_cell.length_b   1.000
_cell.length_c   1.000
_cell.angle_alpha   90.00
_cell.angle_beta   90.00
_cell.angle_gamma   90.00
#
_symmetry.space_group_name_H-M   'P 1'
#
loop_
_entity.id
_entity.type
_entity.pdbx_description
1 polymer ?
#
loop_
_entity_poly.entity_id
_entity_poly.type
_entity_poly.pdbx_seq_one_letter_code
_entity_poly.pdbx_strand_id
1 'polypeptide(L)' 'VLFSGDVIFAGGIGRTDLPGGDYDTLITSIHNHILPLPVETTIYPGHGHSTTIEIEKSNNPFII' A
#
# COMPACT_ATOMS: atom_id res chain seq x y z
N VAL A 1 0.95 -13.82 0.62
CA VAL A 1 0.22 -12.95 1.59
C VAL A 1 1.15 -11.86 2.08
N LEU A 2 0.66 -10.62 2.21
CA LEU A 2 1.38 -9.46 2.73
C LEU A 2 0.64 -8.90 3.95
N PHE A 3 1.34 -8.69 5.06
CA PHE A 3 0.85 -7.89 6.19
C PHE A 3 1.46 -6.49 6.07
N SER A 4 0.68 -5.50 5.66
CA SER A 4 1.22 -4.18 5.27
C SER A 4 1.28 -3.18 6.42
N GLY A 5 0.67 -3.46 7.56
CA GLY A 5 0.49 -2.46 8.61
C GLY A 5 -0.18 -1.21 8.03
N ASP A 6 0.42 -0.05 8.26
CA ASP A 6 -0.12 1.24 7.80
C ASP A 6 0.53 1.77 6.51
N VAL A 7 1.16 0.89 5.72
CA VAL A 7 1.82 1.30 4.46
C VAL A 7 0.80 1.47 3.33
N ILE A 8 0.00 0.43 3.08
CA ILE A 8 -1.02 0.38 2.02
C ILE A 8 -2.30 -0.24 2.55
N PHE A 9 -3.43 0.35 2.17
CA PHE A 9 -4.79 -0.02 2.55
C PHE A 9 -5.64 -0.26 1.30
N ALA A 10 -6.85 -0.80 1.47
CA ALA A 10 -7.83 -0.88 0.40
C ALA A 10 -8.18 0.54 -0.12
N GLY A 11 -7.67 0.91 -1.29
CA GLY A 11 -7.88 2.23 -1.91
C GLY A 11 -7.16 3.39 -1.22
N GLY A 12 -6.14 3.14 -0.41
CA GLY A 12 -5.40 4.20 0.29
C GLY A 12 -3.97 3.81 0.69
N ILE A 13 -3.25 4.77 1.29
CA ILE A 13 -1.89 4.60 1.81
C ILE A 13 -1.76 5.21 3.22
N GLY A 14 -0.65 4.91 3.90
CA GLY A 14 -0.28 5.56 5.16
C GLY A 14 -0.28 7.09 5.07
N ARG A 15 -0.74 7.76 6.13
CA ARG A 15 -0.60 9.21 6.23
C ARG A 15 0.86 9.58 6.49
N THR A 16 1.32 10.69 5.91
CA THR A 16 2.72 11.15 6.00
C THR A 16 2.86 12.58 6.51
N ASP A 17 1.77 13.17 7.00
CA ASP A 17 1.68 14.55 7.47
C ASP A 17 2.00 14.74 8.97
N LEU A 18 2.34 13.66 9.68
CA LEU A 18 2.77 13.69 11.09
C LEU A 18 4.31 13.73 11.20
N PRO A 19 4.88 14.15 12.34
CA PRO A 19 6.32 14.16 12.54
C PRO A 19 6.98 12.82 12.24
N GLY A 20 7.98 12.83 11.34
CA GLY A 20 8.67 11.62 10.87
C GLY A 20 8.03 10.93 9.67
N GLY A 21 6.88 11.40 9.20
CA GLY A 21 6.27 10.97 7.94
C GLY A 21 6.99 11.55 6.72
N ASP A 22 7.08 10.75 5.66
CA ASP A 22 7.70 11.13 4.39
C ASP A 22 6.95 10.45 3.24
N TYR A 23 6.29 11.26 2.41
CA TYR A 23 5.48 10.79 1.28
C TYR A 23 6.33 10.13 0.20
N ASP A 24 7.48 10.70 -0.14
CA ASP A 24 8.32 10.21 -1.23
C ASP A 24 8.94 8.86 -0.84
N THR A 25 9.36 8.74 0.42
CA THR A 25 9.83 7.47 0.99
C THR A 25 8.72 6.40 0.98
N LEU A 26 7.49 6.76 1.36
CA LEU A 26 6.35 5.84 1.37
C LEU A 26 6.01 5.32 -0.03
N ILE A 27 5.83 6.23 -1.00
CA ILE A 27 5.50 5.86 -2.38
C ILE A 27 6.63 5.04 -3.01
N THR A 28 7.88 5.46 -2.84
CA THR A 28 9.04 4.71 -3.35
C THR A 28 9.08 3.29 -2.78
N SER A 29 8.77 3.13 -1.48
CA SER A 29 8.72 1.82 -0.84
C SER A 29 7.61 0.94 -1.41
N ILE A 30 6.42 1.52 -1.65
CA ILE A 30 5.30 0.81 -2.29
C ILE A 30 5.70 0.31 -3.69
N HIS A 31 6.27 1.19 -4.52
CA HIS A 31 6.67 0.83 -5.89
C HIS A 31 7.77 -0.23 -5.95
N ASN A 32 8.76 -0.16 -5.06
CA ASN A 32 9.93 -1.04 -5.11
C ASN A 32 9.73 -2.38 -4.41
N HIS A 33 8.84 -2.45 -3.41
CA HIS A 33 8.71 -3.64 -2.56
C HIS A 33 7.33 -4.29 -2.59
N ILE A 34 6.27 -3.52 -2.84
CA ILE A 34 4.89 -4.03 -2.77
C ILE A 34 4.37 -4.32 -4.17
N LEU A 35 4.38 -3.35 -5.09
CA LEU A 35 3.86 -3.53 -6.45
C LEU A 35 4.51 -4.65 -7.29
N PRO A 36 5.78 -5.06 -7.05
CA PRO A 36 6.38 -6.20 -7.73
C PRO A 36 5.90 -7.58 -7.24
N LEU A 37 5.13 -7.64 -6.14
CA LEU A 37 4.59 -8.91 -5.64
C LEU A 37 3.57 -9.51 -6.64
N PRO A 38 3.33 -10.83 -6.59
CA PRO A 38 2.31 -11.47 -7.43
C PRO A 38 0.93 -10.84 -7.23
N VAL A 39 0.16 -10.70 -8.32
CA VAL A 39 -1.12 -9.95 -8.34
C VAL A 39 -2.18 -10.56 -7.41
N GLU A 40 -2.14 -11.87 -7.22
CA GLU A 40 -2.99 -12.66 -6.32
C GLU A 40 -2.61 -12.50 -4.83
N THR A 41 -1.54 -11.76 -4.52
CA THR A 41 -1.12 -11.55 -3.14
C THR A 41 -2.18 -10.76 -2.38
N THR A 42 -2.84 -11.41 -1.42
CA THR A 42 -3.72 -10.76 -0.46
C THR A 42 -2.92 -9.86 0.47
N ILE A 43 -3.38 -8.62 0.64
CA ILE A 43 -2.87 -7.60 1.53
C ILE A 43 -3.79 -7.53 2.76
N TYR A 44 -3.23 -7.75 3.94
CA TYR A 44 -3.88 -7.54 5.23
C TYR A 44 -3.32 -6.26 5.88
N PRO A 45 -4.04 -5.13 5.77
CA PRO A 45 -3.61 -3.88 6.38
C PRO A 45 -3.80 -3.86 7.90
N GLY A 46 -3.16 -2.89 8.55
CA GLY A 46 -3.35 -2.62 9.98
C GLY A 46 -4.77 -2.12 10.30
N HIS A 47 -5.45 -1.51 9.32
CA HIS A 47 -6.78 -0.94 9.46
C HIS A 47 -7.63 -1.18 8.19
N GLY A 48 -8.94 -1.33 8.36
CA GLY A 48 -9.88 -1.53 7.25
C GLY A 48 -9.92 -2.96 6.71
N HIS A 49 -10.45 -3.12 5.50
CA HIS A 49 -10.64 -4.42 4.86
C HIS A 49 -9.38 -4.89 4.12
N SER A 50 -9.20 -6.20 3.98
CA SER A 50 -8.17 -6.78 3.13
C SER A 50 -8.41 -6.48 1.65
N THR A 51 -7.35 -6.46 0.87
CA THR A 51 -7.36 -6.23 -0.59
C THR A 51 -6.34 -7.14 -1.29
N THR A 52 -6.06 -6.94 -2.58
CA THR A 52 -5.04 -7.66 -3.34
C THR A 52 -4.14 -6.70 -4.12
N ILE A 53 -2.94 -7.16 -4.49
CA ILE A 53 -2.04 -6.39 -5.35
C ILE A 53 -2.70 -6.00 -6.68
N GLU A 54 -3.48 -6.91 -7.27
CA GLU A 54 -4.28 -6.63 -8.47
C GLU A 54 -5.21 -5.42 -8.28
N ILE A 55 -6.02 -5.44 -7.21
CA ILE A 55 -7.01 -4.38 -6.93
C ILE A 55 -6.31 -3.05 -6.70
N GLU A 56 -5.24 -3.02 -5.90
CA GLU A 56 -4.55 -1.78 -5.57
C GLU A 56 -3.80 -1.19 -6.76
N LYS A 57 -3.20 -2.01 -7.63
CA LYS A 57 -2.59 -1.52 -8.87
C LYS A 57 -3.58 -0.86 -9.81
N SER A 58 -4.82 -1.33 -9.85
CA SER A 58 -5.84 -0.83 -10.78
C SER A 58 -6.67 0.34 -10.23
N ASN A 59 -6.85 0.42 -8.92
CA ASN A 59 -7.87 1.31 -8.33
C ASN A 59 -7.34 2.26 -7.25
N ASN A 60 -6.14 2.05 -6.71
CA ASN A 60 -5.64 2.90 -5.64
C ASN A 60 -5.21 4.27 -6.21
N PRO A 61 -5.81 5.39 -5.78
CA PRO A 61 -5.55 6.71 -6.39
C PRO A 61 -4.14 7.25 -6.13
N PHE A 62 -3.39 6.63 -5.22
CA PHE A 62 -2.00 6.99 -4.91
C PHE A 62 -0.97 6.19 -5.70
N ILE A 63 -1.39 5.12 -6.40
CA ILE A 63 -0.54 4.27 -7.22
C ILE A 63 -0.76 4.68 -8.68
N ILE A 64 0.25 5.34 -9.28
CA ILE A 64 0.25 5.81 -10.68
C ILE A 64 1.24 5.00 -11.51
#